data_AF-A0AAU8SRN5-F1
#
_entry.id   AF-A0AAU8SRN5-F1
#
_cell.length_a   1.000
_cell.length_b   1.000
_cell.length_c   1.000
_cell.angle_alpha   90.00
_cell.angle_beta   90.00
_cell.angle_gamma   90.00
#
_symmetry.space_group_name_H-M   'P 1'
#
loop_
_entity.id
_entity.type
_entity.pdbx_description
1 polymer ?
#
loop_
_entity_poly.entity_id
_entity_poly.type
_entity_poly.pdbx_seq_one_letter_code
_entity_poly.pdbx_strand_id
1 'polypeptide(L)'
;MANVYLLAGLTLPQGVAHESLPGTVTRFMADCWPGMSRTQMMARAKRRGLRLSFRATAPCPPGEAGVFELRFNDGAAECVMLARLKRVGDRSGKRRQTSRTDVSRPPPRDARQTRLF
;
A
#
# COMPACT_ATOMS: atom_id res chain seq x y z
N MET A 1 -5.68 16.12 11.45
CA MET A 1 -6.29 14.97 10.74
C MET A 1 -5.38 14.54 9.60
N ALA A 2 -4.87 13.31 9.62
CA ALA A 2 -3.94 12.81 8.62
C ALA A 2 -4.71 12.06 7.53
N ASN A 3 -4.75 12.62 6.32
CA ASN A 3 -5.30 11.91 5.16
C ASN A 3 -4.60 10.56 4.97
N VAL A 4 -5.34 9.46 5.10
CA VAL A 4 -4.79 8.12 4.94
C VAL A 4 -4.83 7.76 3.45
N TYR A 5 -3.66 7.73 2.83
CA TYR A 5 -3.49 7.28 1.45
C TYR A 5 -3.14 5.79 1.45
N LEU A 6 -3.88 5.01 0.67
CA LEU A 6 -3.63 3.59 0.44
C LEU A 6 -3.15 3.34 -0.98
N LEU A 7 -2.12 2.53 -1.13
CA LEU A 7 -1.57 2.12 -2.42
C LEU A 7 -2.60 1.34 -3.22
N ALA A 8 -2.92 1.79 -4.42
CA ALA A 8 -3.76 1.07 -5.38
C ALA A 8 -2.92 0.36 -6.44
N GLY A 9 -1.74 0.91 -6.77
CA GLY A 9 -0.80 0.29 -7.70
C GLY A 9 0.48 1.09 -7.88
N LEU A 10 1.51 0.43 -8.41
CA LEU A 10 2.79 1.04 -8.80
C LEU A 10 2.97 0.86 -10.31
N THR A 11 3.42 1.91 -10.97
CA THR A 11 3.66 1.92 -12.42
C THR A 11 4.95 2.68 -12.71
N LEU A 12 5.72 2.22 -13.69
CA LEU A 12 6.88 2.96 -14.17
C LEU A 12 6.45 4.15 -15.06
N PRO A 13 7.25 5.22 -15.12
CA PRO A 13 7.06 6.26 -16.11
C PRO A 13 7.25 5.67 -17.52
N GLN A 14 6.62 6.30 -18.50
CA GLN A 14 6.75 5.89 -19.89
C GLN A 14 8.22 6.01 -20.34
N GLY A 15 8.77 4.95 -20.94
CA GLY A 15 10.17 4.91 -21.40
C GLY A 15 11.19 4.38 -20.37
N VAL A 16 10.77 4.04 -19.15
CA VAL A 16 11.64 3.37 -18.17
C VAL A 16 11.40 1.87 -18.21
N ALA A 17 12.43 1.11 -18.58
CA ALA A 17 12.39 -0.35 -18.57
C ALA A 17 12.61 -0.90 -17.15
N HIS A 18 12.04 -2.07 -16.84
CA HIS A 18 12.15 -2.66 -15.50
C HIS A 18 13.58 -3.14 -15.20
N GLU A 19 14.30 -3.59 -16.21
CA GLU A 19 15.70 -4.02 -16.14
C GLU A 19 16.67 -2.86 -15.84
N SER A 20 16.27 -1.62 -16.15
CA SER A 20 17.06 -0.42 -15.89
C SER A 20 16.91 0.08 -14.44
N LEU A 21 16.05 -0.56 -13.63
CA LEU A 21 15.83 -0.15 -12.25
C LEU A 21 16.96 -0.66 -11.34
N PRO A 22 17.41 0.15 -10.38
CA PRO A 22 18.32 -0.33 -9.35
C PRO A 22 17.70 -1.52 -8.61
N GLY A 23 18.48 -2.57 -8.34
CA GLY A 23 17.99 -3.79 -7.69
C GLY A 23 17.32 -3.54 -6.33
N THR A 24 17.73 -2.48 -5.61
CA THR A 24 17.10 -2.03 -4.37
C THR A 24 15.67 -1.52 -4.59
N VAL A 25 15.42 -0.81 -5.70
CA VAL A 25 14.07 -0.34 -6.09
C VAL A 25 13.20 -1.52 -6.49
N THR A 26 13.73 -2.49 -7.24
CA THR A 26 13.00 -3.71 -7.62
C THR A 26 12.58 -4.52 -6.38
N ARG A 27 13.46 -4.66 -5.39
CA ARG A 27 13.14 -5.30 -4.10
C ARG A 27 12.09 -4.52 -3.31
N PHE A 28 12.16 -3.19 -3.31
CA PHE A 28 11.14 -2.34 -2.71
C PHE A 28 9.77 -2.51 -3.38
N MET A 29 9.72 -2.63 -4.71
CA MET A 29 8.47 -2.89 -5.44
C MET A 29 7.86 -4.23 -5.06
N ALA A 30 8.67 -5.29 -4.98
CA ALA A 30 8.23 -6.61 -4.54
C ALA A 30 7.70 -6.62 -3.09
N ASP A 31 8.24 -5.73 -2.24
CA ASP A 31 7.78 -5.54 -0.86
C ASP A 31 6.44 -4.79 -0.75
N CYS A 32 5.97 -4.14 -1.82
CA CYS A 32 4.73 -3.36 -1.85
C CYS A 32 3.51 -4.21 -2.22
N TRP A 33 2.35 -3.87 -1.65
CA TRP A 33 1.07 -4.53 -1.98
C TRP A 33 -0.09 -3.52 -2.03
N PRO A 34 -1.16 -3.81 -2.80
CA PRO A 34 -2.38 -2.99 -2.80
C PRO A 34 -3.02 -2.91 -1.40
N GLY A 35 -3.27 -1.69 -0.93
CA GLY A 35 -3.78 -1.39 0.41
C GLY A 35 -2.71 -0.97 1.41
N MET A 36 -1.42 -1.00 1.04
CA MET A 36 -0.34 -0.49 1.89
C MET A 36 -0.46 1.03 2.10
N SER A 37 -0.26 1.52 3.32
CA SER A 37 -0.29 2.95 3.61
C SER A 37 1.00 3.67 3.20
N ARG A 38 0.92 4.99 2.97
CA ARG A 38 2.10 5.83 2.69
C ARG A 38 3.20 5.67 3.75
N THR A 39 2.85 5.63 5.04
CA THR A 39 3.81 5.45 6.14
C THR A 39 4.49 4.08 6.10
N GLN A 40 3.73 3.02 5.77
CA GLN A 40 4.28 1.68 5.61
C GLN A 40 5.26 1.61 4.43
N MET A 41 4.95 2.29 3.32
CA MET A 41 5.86 2.42 2.18
C MET A 41 7.16 3.12 2.59
N MET A 42 7.07 4.27 3.28
CA MET A 42 8.26 4.98 3.78
C MET A 42 9.11 4.12 4.73
N ALA A 43 8.48 3.40 5.65
CA ALA A 43 9.18 2.52 6.57
C ALA A 43 9.93 1.39 5.84
N ARG A 44 9.33 0.81 4.79
CA ARG A 44 9.96 -0.23 3.96
C ARG A 44 11.11 0.32 3.12
N ALA A 45 10.94 1.49 2.50
CA ALA A 45 12.01 2.16 1.77
C ALA A 45 13.22 2.42 2.69
N LYS A 46 12.97 2.98 3.89
CA LYS A 46 14.02 3.22 4.88
C LYS A 46 14.78 1.95 5.27
N ARG A 47 14.07 0.82 5.47
CA ARG A 47 14.70 -0.49 5.77
C ARG A 47 15.59 -1.01 4.64
N ARG A 48 15.38 -0.55 3.40
CA ARG A 48 16.18 -0.88 2.22
C ARG A 48 17.30 0.14 1.95
N GLY A 49 17.46 1.14 2.82
CA GLY A 49 18.43 2.23 2.60
C GLY A 49 17.96 3.27 1.57
N LEU A 50 16.68 3.24 1.17
CA LEU A 50 16.12 4.18 0.19
C LEU A 50 15.50 5.38 0.90
N ARG A 51 15.83 6.58 0.43
CA ARG A 51 15.09 7.80 0.75
C ARG A 51 13.93 7.94 -0.23
N LEU A 52 12.71 7.85 0.29
CA LEU A 52 11.48 7.93 -0.50
C LEU A 52 10.76 9.25 -0.27
N SER A 53 10.50 9.97 -1.35
CA SER A 53 9.70 11.20 -1.37
C SER A 53 8.46 11.03 -2.24
N PHE A 54 7.35 11.64 -1.83
CA PHE A 54 6.08 11.59 -2.56
C PHE A 54 5.72 13.00 -3.03
N ARG A 55 5.43 13.15 -4.31
CA ARG A 55 4.95 14.39 -4.91
C ARG A 55 3.63 14.10 -5.62
N ALA A 56 2.57 14.84 -5.29
CA ALA A 56 1.32 14.71 -6.02
C ALA A 56 1.50 15.30 -7.43
N THR A 57 1.11 14.57 -8.48
CA THR A 57 1.18 15.08 -9.85
C THR A 57 -0.02 15.95 -10.19
N ALA A 58 -1.14 15.75 -9.50
CA ALA A 58 -2.35 16.56 -9.62
C ALA A 58 -3.10 16.61 -8.27
N PRO A 59 -3.97 17.60 -8.05
CA PRO A 59 -4.89 17.60 -6.92
C PRO A 59 -5.75 16.34 -6.92
N CYS A 60 -5.80 15.61 -5.79
CA CYS A 60 -6.60 14.40 -5.64
C CYS A 60 -7.82 14.66 -4.73
N PRO A 61 -9.04 14.61 -5.28
CA PRO A 61 -10.25 14.67 -4.48
C PRO A 61 -10.32 13.53 -3.44
N PRO A 62 -10.98 13.73 -2.29
CA PRO A 62 -11.31 12.63 -1.38
C PRO A 62 -12.10 11.53 -2.09
N GLY A 63 -11.72 10.26 -1.89
CA GLY A 63 -12.43 9.11 -2.48
C GLY A 63 -11.89 8.66 -3.85
N GLU A 64 -11.11 9.50 -4.52
CA GLU A 64 -10.45 9.19 -5.80
C GLU A 64 -9.03 8.65 -5.61
N ALA A 65 -8.52 8.00 -6.66
CA ALA A 65 -7.14 7.56 -6.74
C ALA A 65 -6.31 8.65 -7.45
N GLY A 66 -5.45 9.32 -6.70
CA GLY A 66 -4.49 10.28 -7.22
C GLY A 66 -3.23 9.58 -7.71
N VAL A 67 -2.57 10.17 -8.69
CA VAL A 67 -1.22 9.77 -9.11
C VAL A 67 -0.19 10.57 -8.32
N PHE A 68 0.79 9.87 -7.79
CA PHE A 68 1.88 10.41 -7.00
C PHE A 68 3.20 9.98 -7.62
N GLU A 69 4.07 10.93 -7.89
CA GLU A 69 5.47 10.67 -8.18
C GLU A 69 6.16 10.20 -6.91
N LEU A 70 6.75 9.01 -6.98
CA LEU A 70 7.68 8.47 -6.01
C LEU A 70 9.10 8.75 -6.49
N ARG A 71 9.87 9.48 -5.69
CA ARG A 71 11.31 9.67 -5.93
C ARG A 71 12.08 8.83 -4.93
N PHE A 72 12.91 7.94 -5.46
CA PHE A 72 13.84 7.12 -4.70
C PHE A 72 15.24 7.68 -4.87
N ASN A 73 15.96 7.81 -3.76
CA ASN A 73 17.36 8.16 -3.76
C ASN A 73 18.09 7.21 -2.81
N ASP A 74 19.12 6.53 -3.30
CA ASP A 74 19.97 5.61 -2.54
C ASP A 74 21.34 6.22 -2.18
N GLY A 75 21.51 7.52 -2.42
CA GLY A 75 22.76 8.27 -2.25
C GLY A 75 23.62 8.34 -3.52
N ALA A 76 23.41 7.45 -4.50
CA ALA A 76 24.19 7.38 -5.73
C ALA A 76 23.35 7.65 -6.98
N ALA A 77 22.10 7.21 -6.99
CA ALA A 77 21.18 7.34 -8.10
C ALA A 77 19.81 7.86 -7.65
N GLU A 78 19.16 8.65 -8.51
CA GLU A 78 17.75 8.99 -8.38
C GLU A 78 16.91 8.18 -9.36
N CYS A 79 15.81 7.61 -8.86
CA CYS A 79 14.83 6.91 -9.67
C CYS A 79 13.44 7.48 -9.41
N VAL A 80 12.65 7.63 -10.48
CA VAL A 80 11.28 8.15 -10.40
C VAL A 80 10.30 7.06 -10.81
N MET A 81 9.22 6.92 -10.04
CA MET A 81 8.10 6.04 -10.36
C MET A 81 6.76 6.74 -10.13
N LEU A 82 5.68 6.15 -10.60
CA LEU A 82 4.32 6.61 -10.36
C LEU A 82 3.60 5.62 -9.43
N ALA A 83 3.04 6.13 -8.35
CA ALA A 83 2.15 5.41 -7.45
C ALA A 83 0.72 5.93 -7.59
N ARG A 84 -0.22 5.02 -7.78
CA ARG A 84 -1.65 5.33 -7.65
C ARG A 84 -2.01 5.17 -6.19
N LEU A 85 -2.38 6.25 -5.51
CA LEU A 85 -2.81 6.21 -4.11
C LEU A 85 -4.28 6.66 -4.00
N LYS A 86 -5.10 5.84 -3.34
CA LYS A 86 -6.50 6.20 -3.03
C LYS A 86 -6.55 6.98 -1.73
N ARG A 87 -7.14 8.18 -1.76
CA ARG A 87 -7.40 8.96 -0.55
C ARG A 87 -8.60 8.34 0.16
N VAL A 88 -8.35 7.71 1.29
CA VAL A 88 -9.42 7.28 2.19
C VAL A 88 -9.71 8.48 3.08
N GLY A 89 -10.81 9.18 2.82
CA GLY A 89 -11.32 10.19 3.75
C GLY A 89 -11.49 9.58 5.14
N ASP A 90 -11.53 10.41 6.19
CA ASP A 90 -11.71 9.96 7.57
C ASP A 90 -12.95 9.07 7.64
N ARG A 91 -12.73 7.75 7.61
CA ARG A 91 -13.78 6.77 7.87
C ARG A 91 -13.98 6.77 9.38
N SER A 92 -14.71 7.79 9.85
CA SER A 92 -15.61 7.58 10.97
C SER A 92 -16.43 6.33 10.65
N GLY A 93 -16.15 5.23 11.36
CA GLY A 93 -16.97 4.04 11.40
C GLY A 93 -16.89 3.07 10.21
N LYS A 94 -16.59 1.80 10.53
CA LYS A 94 -17.09 0.59 9.84
C LYS A 94 -16.74 0.44 8.34
N ARG A 95 -15.64 -0.26 8.04
CA ARG A 95 -15.60 -1.45 7.15
C ARG A 95 -14.17 -1.84 6.75
N ARG A 96 -13.95 -3.15 6.61
CA ARG A 96 -12.71 -3.84 6.20
C ARG A 96 -11.64 -4.03 7.28
N GLN A 97 -12.04 -4.70 8.36
CA GLN A 97 -11.35 -5.95 8.70
C GLN A 97 -11.63 -6.94 7.55
N THR A 98 -10.72 -7.04 6.59
CA THR A 98 -10.73 -8.18 5.65
C THR A 98 -9.33 -8.34 5.09
N SER A 99 -8.50 -9.09 5.82
CA SER A 99 -7.39 -9.93 5.31
C SER A 99 -6.36 -10.18 6.41
N ARG A 100 -6.72 -11.07 7.33
CA ARG A 100 -5.85 -12.10 7.90
C ARG A 100 -6.71 -12.94 8.84
N THR A 101 -6.60 -14.26 8.71
CA THR A 101 -7.37 -15.30 9.43
C THR A 101 -8.86 -15.34 9.11
N ASP A 102 -9.20 -15.70 7.87
CA ASP A 102 -10.37 -16.54 7.64
C ASP A 102 -9.95 -17.99 7.94
N VAL A 103 -9.82 -18.28 9.23
CA VAL A 103 -9.81 -19.66 9.71
C VAL A 103 -11.25 -19.91 10.08
N SER A 104 -11.89 -20.72 9.24
CA SER A 104 -13.24 -21.26 9.40
C SER A 104 -13.67 -21.31 10.87
N ARG A 105 -14.44 -20.31 11.32
CA ARG A 105 -15.10 -20.42 12.62
C ARG A 105 -16.14 -21.52 12.48
N PRO A 106 -16.17 -22.52 13.38
CA PRO A 106 -17.24 -23.50 13.39
C PRO A 106 -18.59 -22.76 13.51
N PRO A 107 -19.66 -23.25 12.87
CA PRO A 107 -20.98 -22.67 13.03
C PRO A 107 -21.36 -22.65 14.52
N PRO A 108 -22.14 -21.65 14.97
CA PRO A 108 -22.62 -21.60 16.35
C PRO A 108 -23.37 -22.90 16.66
N ARG A 109 -22.93 -23.62 17.71
CA ARG A 109 -23.65 -24.81 18.19
C ARG A 109 -25.00 -24.38 18.77
N ASP A 110 -26.04 -25.08 18.36
CA ASP A 110 -27.40 -24.90 18.87
C ASP A 110 -27.47 -25.34 20.35
N ALA A 111 -28.07 -24.52 21.22
CA ALA A 111 -28.22 -24.79 22.64
C ALA A 111 -29.11 -26.02 22.95
N ARG A 112 -29.77 -26.59 21.94
CA ARG A 112 -30.55 -27.83 22.04
C ARG A 112 -29.69 -29.10 21.95
N GLN A 113 -28.42 -29.01 21.55
CA GLN A 113 -27.54 -30.17 21.39
C GLN A 113 -26.80 -30.60 22.67
N THR A 114 -27.08 -30.01 23.83
CA THR A 114 -26.34 -30.25 25.09
C THR A 114 -26.62 -31.60 25.77
N ARG A 115 -27.22 -32.57 25.07
CA ARG A 115 -27.42 -33.93 25.58
C ARG A 115 -27.36 -34.92 24.43
N LEU A 116 -26.16 -35.39 24.11
CA LEU A 116 -25.89 -36.71 23.54
C LEU A 116 -24.38 -36.95 23.71
N PHE A 117 -24.07 -37.72 24.76
CA PHE A 117 -22.78 -38.27 25.19
C PHE A 117 -21.78 -37.32 25.85
#